data_AF-C4XYG6-F1
#
_entry.id   AF-C4XYG6-F1
#
_cell.length_a   1.000
_cell.length_b   1.000
_cell.length_c   1.000
_cell.angle_alpha   90.00
_cell.angle_beta   90.00
_cell.angle_gamma   90.00
#
_symmetry.space_group_name_H-M   'P 1'
#
loop_
_entity.id
_entity.type
_entity.pdbx_description
1 polymer ?
#
loop_
_entity_poly.entity_id
_entity_poly.type
_entity_poly.pdbx_seq_one_letter_code
_entity_poly.pdbx_strand_id
1 'polypeptide(L)'
;MPKGHSSWCTGSSSPLGSHQHFKYLHTNLPTADGVMASNGSSKSPLIEDTSMEPYTDPLQKLADIELLPDLFALMQSLENGEIQAKDFDNNAGAIRLKVSNIWSYLHEVDGICETVEEREKKIASIRHCNSEKIAFLKSFQEQVVKRLSKEDTA
;
A
#
# COMPACT_ATOMS: atom_id res chain seq x y z
N MET A 1 37.46 20.03 -22.86
CA MET A 1 36.97 19.20 -21.74
C MET A 1 35.46 19.42 -21.60
N PRO A 2 34.59 18.44 -21.90
CA PRO A 2 33.16 18.60 -21.67
C PRO A 2 32.77 18.19 -20.25
N LYS A 3 31.85 18.97 -19.69
CA LYS A 3 31.34 18.91 -18.32
C LYS A 3 30.31 17.78 -18.18
N GLY A 4 30.45 16.92 -17.17
CA GLY A 4 29.45 15.91 -16.81
C GLY A 4 28.40 16.52 -15.90
N HIS A 5 27.17 16.67 -16.39
CA HIS A 5 26.00 17.03 -15.59
C HIS A 5 25.42 15.75 -14.97
N SER A 6 25.47 15.62 -13.65
CA SER A 6 24.72 14.62 -12.88
C SER A 6 23.25 15.06 -12.80
N SER A 7 22.39 14.43 -13.59
CA SER A 7 20.94 14.56 -13.48
C SER A 7 20.46 13.69 -12.33
N TRP A 8 20.10 14.32 -11.23
CA TRP A 8 19.34 13.70 -10.15
C TRP A 8 17.88 13.66 -10.59
N CYS A 9 17.21 12.53 -10.35
CA CYS A 9 15.78 12.37 -10.63
C CYS A 9 14.98 13.43 -9.86
N THR A 10 14.64 14.54 -10.53
CA THR A 10 13.72 15.55 -9.99
C THR A 10 12.30 15.05 -10.16
N GLY A 11 11.65 14.77 -9.03
CA GLY A 11 10.20 14.61 -8.98
C GLY A 11 9.51 15.85 -9.52
N SER A 12 8.71 15.67 -10.57
CA SER A 12 7.84 16.69 -11.13
C SER A 12 6.58 16.78 -10.28
N SER A 13 6.35 17.95 -9.69
CA SER A 13 5.07 18.34 -9.08
C SER A 13 4.16 18.96 -10.12
N SER A 14 2.89 18.55 -10.16
CA SER A 14 1.64 19.38 -10.11
C SER A 14 0.41 18.53 -10.52
N PRO A 15 -0.85 18.97 -10.29
CA PRO A 15 -1.55 18.95 -9.00
C PRO A 15 -2.94 18.25 -9.11
N LEU A 16 -3.50 17.71 -8.02
CA LEU A 16 -4.93 17.67 -7.67
C LEU A 16 -5.21 16.63 -6.54
N GLY A 17 -6.02 17.04 -5.55
CA GLY A 17 -7.03 16.16 -4.96
C GLY A 17 -6.63 15.13 -3.90
N SER A 18 -6.73 15.56 -2.63
CA SER A 18 -7.17 14.79 -1.44
C SER A 18 -6.58 13.40 -1.12
N HIS A 19 -5.94 13.37 0.05
CA HIS A 19 -5.80 12.24 0.99
C HIS A 19 -4.97 11.03 0.53
N GLN A 20 -3.65 11.14 0.69
CA GLN A 20 -2.79 10.00 0.99
C GLN A 20 -2.22 10.11 2.39
N HIS A 21 -2.53 9.10 3.20
CA HIS A 21 -2.02 8.88 4.54
C HIS A 21 -0.67 8.15 4.42
N PHE A 22 0.43 8.92 4.31
CA PHE A 22 1.79 8.39 4.36
C PHE A 22 2.16 8.05 5.82
N LYS A 23 2.22 6.76 6.17
CA LYS A 23 2.82 6.28 7.42
C LYS A 23 4.04 5.43 7.10
N TYR A 24 5.20 6.03 6.88
CA TYR A 24 6.51 5.44 7.21
C TYR A 24 7.55 6.56 7.27
N LEU A 25 8.02 6.88 8.48
CA LEU A 25 9.39 7.34 8.83
C LEU A 25 9.37 7.99 10.24
N HIS A 26 9.80 7.24 11.26
CA HIS A 26 10.41 7.81 12.47
C HIS A 26 11.55 6.90 12.91
N THR A 27 12.75 7.18 12.43
CA THR A 27 14.00 6.71 13.05
C THR A 27 14.39 7.72 14.12
N ASN A 28 14.18 7.38 15.39
CA ASN A 28 14.72 8.17 16.50
C ASN A 28 16.16 7.69 16.79
N LEU A 29 17.11 8.61 16.59
CA LEU A 29 18.50 8.51 17.02
C LEU A 29 18.59 8.90 18.51
N PRO A 30 19.27 8.16 19.40
CA PRO A 30 19.47 8.62 20.77
C PRO A 30 20.72 9.50 20.86
N THR A 31 20.51 10.77 21.20
CA THR A 31 21.58 11.68 21.65
C THR A 31 21.94 11.34 23.10
N ALA A 32 23.21 11.03 23.34
CA ALA A 32 23.77 10.90 24.68
C ALA A 32 23.98 12.30 25.28
N ASP A 33 23.36 12.56 26.44
CA ASP A 33 23.95 13.24 27.61
C ASP A 33 22.86 13.55 28.65
N GLY A 34 23.14 13.23 29.92
CA GLY A 34 22.33 13.71 31.05
C GLY A 34 21.97 12.66 32.09
N VAL A 35 22.88 12.41 33.03
CA VAL A 35 22.64 11.73 34.31
C VAL A 35 21.62 12.52 35.13
N MET A 36 20.60 11.85 35.71
CA MET A 36 20.12 12.01 37.10
C MET A 36 19.09 10.91 37.41
N ALA A 37 19.30 10.23 38.53
CA ALA A 37 18.50 9.11 39.02
C ALA A 37 17.20 9.59 39.69
N SER A 38 16.11 8.85 39.48
CA SER A 38 15.07 8.68 40.51
C SER A 38 14.33 7.35 40.31
N ASN A 39 14.38 6.54 41.36
CA ASN A 39 13.65 5.29 41.52
C ASN A 39 12.17 5.63 41.80
N GLY A 40 11.25 5.03 41.05
CA GLY A 40 9.81 5.25 41.24
C GLY A 40 8.99 4.16 40.57
N SER A 41 8.71 3.11 41.34
CA SER A 41 7.71 2.07 41.04
C SER A 41 6.39 2.70 40.59
N SER A 42 5.99 2.45 39.36
CA SER A 42 4.59 2.57 38.91
C SER A 42 4.37 1.66 37.71
N LYS A 43 3.84 0.49 38.03
CA LYS A 43 3.18 -0.46 37.15
C LYS A 43 2.05 0.28 36.43
N SER A 44 2.10 0.39 35.11
CA SER A 44 1.00 0.80 34.22
C SER A 44 1.41 0.55 32.76
N PRO A 45 0.48 0.27 31.85
CA PRO A 45 -0.22 -0.99 31.71
C PRO A 45 0.19 -1.65 30.37
N LEU A 46 0.02 -2.97 30.28
CA LEU A 46 -0.01 -3.66 28.99
C LEU A 46 -1.11 -3.00 28.14
N ILE A 47 -0.72 -2.27 27.10
CA ILE A 47 -1.64 -1.89 26.02
C ILE A 47 -1.89 -3.16 25.23
N GLU A 48 -2.86 -3.93 25.71
CA GLU A 48 -3.50 -5.00 24.99
C GLU A 48 -4.72 -4.38 24.29
N ASP A 49 -4.48 -3.69 23.17
CA ASP A 49 -5.54 -3.18 22.31
C ASP A 49 -5.70 -4.10 21.09
N THR A 50 -6.29 -5.25 21.39
CA THR A 50 -7.40 -5.90 20.68
C THR A 50 -7.86 -5.24 19.38
N SER A 51 -7.45 -5.80 18.25
CA SER A 51 -8.31 -6.32 17.17
C SER A 51 -7.48 -6.43 15.88
N MET A 52 -6.63 -7.47 15.81
CA MET A 52 -6.42 -8.05 14.48
C MET A 52 -7.72 -8.73 14.12
N GLU A 53 -8.63 -7.99 13.47
CA GLU A 53 -9.62 -8.59 12.59
C GLU A 53 -8.87 -9.65 11.76
N PRO A 54 -9.35 -10.90 11.71
CA PRO A 54 -8.68 -11.93 10.94
C PRO A 54 -8.48 -11.37 9.54
N TYR A 55 -7.24 -11.41 9.05
CA TYR A 55 -6.94 -11.03 7.67
C TYR A 55 -7.64 -12.04 6.76
N THR A 56 -8.89 -11.76 6.48
CA THR A 56 -9.75 -12.53 5.58
C THR A 56 -9.31 -12.23 4.16
N ASP A 57 -8.92 -13.28 3.45
CA ASP A 57 -8.53 -13.26 2.04
C ASP A 57 -9.60 -12.48 1.22
N PRO A 58 -9.21 -11.43 0.46
CA PRO A 58 -10.14 -10.69 -0.40
C PRO A 58 -10.91 -11.61 -1.37
N LEU A 59 -10.31 -12.72 -1.82
CA LEU A 59 -10.98 -13.69 -2.67
C LEU A 59 -12.07 -14.47 -1.94
N GLN A 60 -11.88 -14.75 -0.65
CA GLN A 60 -12.91 -15.37 0.18
C GLN A 60 -14.08 -14.41 0.37
N LYS A 61 -13.81 -13.14 0.70
CA LYS A 61 -14.87 -12.12 0.80
C LYS A 61 -15.64 -11.97 -0.50
N LEU A 62 -14.97 -12.07 -1.64
CA LEU A 62 -15.60 -11.98 -2.96
C LEU A 62 -16.52 -13.18 -3.22
N ALA A 63 -16.08 -14.39 -2.85
CA ALA A 63 -16.89 -15.60 -2.97
C ALA A 63 -18.15 -15.57 -2.10
N ASP A 64 -18.10 -14.87 -0.96
CA ASP A 64 -19.22 -14.75 -0.02
C ASP A 64 -20.27 -13.70 -0.47
N ILE A 65 -20.00 -12.89 -1.51
CA ILE A 65 -20.98 -11.90 -2.01
C ILE A 65 -21.99 -12.57 -2.95
N GLU A 66 -23.24 -12.67 -2.49
CA GLU A 66 -24.36 -13.14 -3.31
C GLU A 66 -25.16 -11.96 -3.90
N LEU A 67 -25.11 -11.77 -5.22
CA LEU A 67 -25.88 -10.72 -5.93
C LEU A 67 -27.25 -11.20 -6.42
N LEU A 68 -27.34 -12.46 -6.84
CA LEU A 68 -28.53 -12.99 -7.52
C LEU A 68 -29.79 -12.99 -6.64
N PRO A 69 -29.74 -13.35 -5.35
CA PRO A 69 -30.93 -13.32 -4.50
C PRO A 69 -31.54 -11.92 -4.41
N ASP A 70 -30.71 -10.88 -4.25
CA ASP A 70 -31.16 -9.49 -4.17
C ASP A 70 -31.78 -9.02 -5.50
N LEU A 71 -31.15 -9.38 -6.61
CA LEU A 71 -31.66 -9.04 -7.94
C LEU A 71 -33.01 -9.72 -8.20
N PHE A 72 -33.14 -10.99 -7.81
CA PHE A 72 -34.37 -11.74 -7.98
C PHE A 72 -35.49 -11.20 -7.09
N ALA A 73 -35.20 -10.87 -5.84
CA ALA A 73 -36.16 -10.22 -4.95
C ALA A 73 -36.64 -8.88 -5.52
N LEU A 74 -35.71 -8.05 -6.01
CA LEU A 74 -36.04 -6.77 -6.63
C LEU A 74 -36.93 -6.93 -7.87
N MET A 75 -36.64 -7.94 -8.72
CA MET A 75 -37.46 -8.26 -9.88
C MET A 75 -38.86 -8.74 -9.49
N GLN A 76 -38.97 -9.61 -8.47
CA GLN A 76 -40.28 -10.05 -7.99
C GLN A 76 -41.10 -8.90 -7.41
N SER A 77 -40.50 -8.02 -6.60
CA SER A 77 -41.21 -6.86 -6.08
C SER A 77 -41.71 -5.94 -7.21
N LEU A 78 -40.98 -5.85 -8.31
CA LEU A 78 -41.42 -5.10 -9.50
C LEU A 78 -42.57 -5.80 -10.22
N GLU A 79 -42.47 -7.11 -10.45
CA GLU A 79 -43.47 -7.93 -11.12
C GLU A 79 -44.80 -7.98 -10.33
N ASN A 80 -44.70 -8.11 -9.01
CA ASN A 80 -45.85 -8.13 -8.09
C ASN A 80 -46.44 -6.73 -7.86
N GLY A 81 -45.81 -5.67 -8.37
CA GLY A 81 -46.27 -4.29 -8.22
C GLY A 81 -46.04 -3.66 -6.85
N GLU A 82 -45.21 -4.29 -6.00
CA GLU A 82 -44.79 -3.73 -4.70
C GLU A 82 -43.93 -2.48 -4.88
N ILE A 83 -43.14 -2.44 -5.96
CA ILE A 83 -42.40 -1.26 -6.39
C ILE A 83 -42.84 -0.84 -7.79
N GLN A 84 -42.87 0.46 -8.04
CA GLN A 84 -43.11 0.99 -9.37
C GLN A 84 -41.80 1.02 -10.16
N ALA A 85 -41.89 0.91 -11.49
CA ALA A 85 -40.71 0.99 -12.36
C ALA A 85 -39.89 2.27 -12.15
N LYS A 86 -40.55 3.40 -11.83
CA LYS A 86 -39.87 4.67 -11.51
C LYS A 86 -39.03 4.62 -10.22
N ASP A 87 -39.37 3.70 -9.31
CA ASP A 87 -38.73 3.55 -8.00
C ASP A 87 -37.72 2.39 -8.00
N PHE A 88 -37.53 1.69 -9.12
CA PHE A 88 -36.61 0.56 -9.24
C PHE A 88 -35.19 0.93 -8.80
N ASP A 89 -34.69 2.05 -9.32
CA ASP A 89 -33.35 2.54 -8.98
C ASP A 89 -33.22 2.88 -7.49
N ASN A 90 -34.28 3.34 -6.82
CA ASN A 90 -34.22 3.61 -5.38
C ASN A 90 -34.08 2.32 -4.56
N ASN A 91 -34.69 1.23 -5.04
CA ASN A 91 -34.68 -0.08 -4.38
C ASN A 91 -33.43 -0.93 -4.73
N ALA A 92 -32.69 -0.58 -5.78
CA ALA A 92 -31.44 -1.24 -6.17
C ALA A 92 -30.21 -0.85 -5.30
N GLY A 93 -30.41 -0.16 -4.17
CA GLY A 93 -29.34 0.33 -3.29
C GLY A 93 -28.40 -0.77 -2.77
N ALA A 94 -28.96 -1.87 -2.29
CA ALA A 94 -28.18 -3.01 -1.77
C ALA A 94 -27.29 -3.65 -2.85
N ILE A 95 -27.83 -3.81 -4.06
CA ILE A 95 -27.10 -4.34 -5.22
C ILE A 95 -25.93 -3.42 -5.56
N ARG A 96 -26.16 -2.10 -5.62
CA ARG A 96 -25.09 -1.12 -5.89
C ARG A 96 -23.98 -1.19 -4.85
N LEU A 97 -24.33 -1.33 -3.58
CA LEU A 97 -23.34 -1.46 -2.51
C LEU A 97 -22.52 -2.75 -2.66
N LYS A 98 -23.18 -3.89 -2.93
CA LYS A 98 -22.48 -5.16 -3.18
C LYS A 98 -21.54 -5.07 -4.39
N VAL A 99 -21.98 -4.47 -5.50
CA VAL A 99 -21.13 -4.23 -6.68
C VAL A 99 -19.94 -3.34 -6.33
N SER A 100 -20.15 -2.27 -5.56
CA SER A 100 -19.06 -1.41 -5.09
C SER A 100 -18.04 -2.19 -4.26
N ASN A 101 -18.50 -3.04 -3.34
CA ASN A 101 -17.63 -3.88 -2.51
C ASN A 101 -16.85 -4.90 -3.34
N ILE A 102 -17.47 -5.50 -4.37
CA ILE A 102 -16.77 -6.38 -5.33
C ILE A 102 -15.59 -5.65 -5.97
N TRP A 103 -15.81 -4.42 -6.46
CA TRP A 103 -14.73 -3.63 -7.04
C TRP A 103 -13.62 -3.33 -6.03
N SER A 104 -13.98 -2.99 -4.80
CA SER A 104 -13.00 -2.76 -3.73
C SER A 104 -12.15 -4.01 -3.45
N TYR A 105 -12.77 -5.18 -3.30
CA TYR A 105 -12.05 -6.42 -3.03
C TYR A 105 -11.21 -6.88 -4.22
N LEU A 106 -11.67 -6.68 -5.45
CA LEU A 106 -10.84 -6.92 -6.64
C LEU A 106 -9.60 -6.01 -6.61
N HIS A 107 -9.74 -4.72 -6.31
CA HIS A 107 -8.58 -3.83 -6.23
C HIS A 107 -7.57 -4.18 -5.13
N GLU A 108 -7.97 -4.91 -4.09
CA GLU A 108 -7.05 -5.44 -3.07
C GLU A 108 -6.18 -6.59 -3.59
N VAL A 109 -6.61 -7.29 -4.65
CA VAL A 109 -5.84 -8.39 -5.25
C VAL A 109 -4.77 -7.82 -6.18
N ASP A 110 -3.50 -7.95 -5.78
CA ASP A 110 -2.38 -7.44 -6.56
C ASP A 110 -2.39 -8.02 -7.98
N GLY A 111 -2.32 -7.12 -8.95
CA GLY A 111 -2.25 -7.47 -10.35
C GLY A 111 -3.55 -7.93 -11.02
N ILE A 112 -4.69 -8.01 -10.32
CA ILE A 112 -5.93 -8.47 -10.98
C ILE A 112 -6.50 -7.45 -11.97
N CYS A 113 -6.24 -6.16 -11.72
CA CYS A 113 -6.67 -5.05 -12.58
C CYS A 113 -5.56 -4.53 -13.51
N GLU A 114 -4.38 -5.16 -13.53
CA GLU A 114 -3.27 -4.75 -14.39
C GLU A 114 -3.29 -5.59 -15.68
N THR A 115 -2.99 -4.96 -16.82
CA THR A 115 -2.74 -5.73 -18.05
C THR A 115 -1.37 -6.41 -18.03
N VAL A 116 -1.15 -7.35 -18.95
CA VAL A 116 0.14 -8.03 -19.09
C VAL A 116 1.24 -7.02 -19.44
N GLU A 117 0.97 -6.09 -20.36
CA GLU A 117 1.91 -5.07 -20.80
C GLU A 117 2.29 -4.11 -19.65
N GLU A 118 1.31 -3.70 -18.84
CA GLU A 118 1.54 -2.89 -17.64
C GLU A 118 2.46 -3.61 -16.65
N ARG A 119 2.21 -4.91 -16.43
CA ARG A 119 3.03 -5.74 -15.56
C ARG A 119 4.45 -5.90 -16.09
N GLU A 120 4.62 -6.13 -17.39
CA GLU A 120 5.95 -6.21 -18.02
C GLU A 120 6.74 -4.92 -17.84
N LYS A 121 6.09 -3.76 -18.03
CA LYS A 121 6.71 -2.45 -17.81
C LYS A 121 7.11 -2.25 -16.34
N LYS A 122 6.26 -2.65 -15.39
CA LYS A 122 6.55 -2.64 -13.95
C LYS A 122 7.76 -3.51 -13.62
N ILE A 123 7.81 -4.73 -14.15
CA ILE A 123 8.95 -5.65 -14.00
C ILE A 123 10.23 -5.04 -14.56
N ALA A 124 10.19 -4.47 -15.76
CA ALA A 124 11.34 -3.84 -16.38
C ALA A 124 11.88 -2.67 -15.54
N SER A 125 10.98 -1.81 -15.03
CA SER A 125 11.33 -0.70 -14.15
C SER A 125 11.99 -1.18 -12.84
N ILE A 126 11.40 -2.19 -12.20
CA ILE A 126 11.95 -2.78 -10.96
C ILE A 126 13.34 -3.38 -11.22
N ARG A 127 13.51 -4.14 -12.32
CA ARG A 127 14.80 -4.72 -12.71
C ARG A 127 15.87 -3.65 -12.93
N HIS A 128 15.51 -2.57 -13.61
CA HIS A 128 16.41 -1.44 -13.84
C HIS A 128 16.84 -0.80 -12.52
N CYS A 129 15.89 -0.45 -11.64
CA CYS A 129 16.17 0.14 -10.33
C CYS A 129 17.05 -0.77 -9.46
N ASN A 130 16.76 -2.07 -9.44
CA ASN A 130 17.58 -3.05 -8.71
C ASN A 130 19.00 -3.10 -9.26
N SER A 131 19.17 -3.08 -10.59
CA SER A 131 20.49 -3.06 -11.22
C SER A 131 21.30 -1.83 -10.81
N GLU A 132 20.68 -0.65 -10.79
CA GLU A 132 21.35 0.59 -10.36
C GLU A 132 21.75 0.55 -8.88
N LYS A 133 20.84 0.09 -8.00
CA LYS A 133 21.13 -0.09 -6.57
C LYS A 133 22.28 -1.07 -6.34
N ILE A 134 22.31 -2.19 -7.07
CA ILE A 134 23.38 -3.18 -6.98
C ILE A 134 24.71 -2.56 -7.45
N ALA A 135 24.72 -1.84 -8.57
CA ALA A 135 25.93 -1.19 -9.07
C ALA A 135 26.48 -0.16 -8.08
N PHE A 136 25.58 0.64 -7.48
CA PHE A 136 25.93 1.59 -6.43
C PHE A 136 26.56 0.88 -5.22
N LEU A 137 25.89 -0.16 -4.69
CA LEU A 137 26.38 -0.90 -3.52
C LEU A 137 27.74 -1.56 -3.78
N LYS A 138 27.97 -2.10 -4.99
CA LYS A 138 29.29 -2.63 -5.38
C LYS A 138 30.35 -1.54 -5.40
N SER A 139 30.08 -0.40 -6.03
CA SER A 139 31.02 0.71 -6.07
C SER A 139 31.33 1.27 -4.67
N PHE A 140 30.33 1.24 -3.77
CA PHE A 140 30.50 1.66 -2.39
C PHE A 140 31.36 0.66 -1.61
N GLN A 141 31.07 -0.64 -1.75
CA GLN A 141 31.86 -1.71 -1.14
C GLN A 141 33.33 -1.64 -1.58
N GLU A 142 33.59 -1.49 -2.87
CA GLU A 142 34.94 -1.36 -3.42
C GLU A 142 35.70 -0.17 -2.81
N GLN A 143 35.02 0.97 -2.64
CA GLN A 143 35.62 2.14 -2.01
C GLN A 143 35.94 1.91 -0.53
N VAL A 144 35.05 1.26 0.22
CA VAL A 144 35.27 0.93 1.63
C VAL A 144 36.45 -0.02 1.78
N VAL A 145 36.48 -1.11 1.01
CA VAL A 145 37.59 -2.09 1.04
C VAL A 145 38.92 -1.42 0.73
N LYS A 146 38.96 -0.55 -0.29
CA LYS A 146 40.18 0.19 -0.68
C LYS A 146 40.69 1.14 0.42
N ARG A 147 39.80 1.69 1.27
CA ARG A 147 40.19 2.55 2.38
C ARG A 147 40.79 1.73 3.52
N LEU A 148 40.12 0.64 3.89
CA LEU A 148 40.59 -0.27 4.95
C LEU A 148 41.95 -0.89 4.59
N SER A 149 42.14 -1.34 3.36
CA SER A 149 43.40 -1.93 2.92
C SER A 149 44.59 -0.96 2.88
N LYS A 150 44.35 0.36 2.97
CA LYS A 150 45.41 1.37 3.01
C LYS A 150 45.83 1.73 4.44
N GLU A 151 44.93 1.58 5.41
CA GLU A 151 45.23 1.85 6.83
C GLU A 151 46.12 0.76 7.45
N ASP A 152 46.08 -0.48 6.95
CA ASP A 152 46.92 -1.58 7.45
C ASP A 152 48.39 -1.56 6.96
N THR A 153 48.78 -0.58 6.14
CA THR A 153 50.14 -0.47 5.55
C THR A 153 50.89 0.81 5.92
N ALA A 154 50.37 1.59 6.87
CA ALA A 154 51.00 2.78 7.44
C ALA A 154 51.35 2.53 8.92
#